data_AF-A0A6J0ZFV7-F1
#
_entry.id   AF-A0A6J0ZFV7-F1
#
_cell.length_a   1.000
_cell.length_b   1.000
_cell.length_c   1.000
_cell.angle_alpha   90.00
_cell.angle_beta   90.00
_cell.angle_gamma   90.00
#
_symmetry.space_group_name_H-M   'P 1'
#
loop_
_entity.id
_entity.type
_entity.pdbx_description
1 polymer ?
#
loop_
_entity_poly.entity_id
_entity_poly.type
_entity_poly.pdbx_seq_one_letter_code
_entity_poly.pdbx_strand_id
1 'polypeptide(L)'
;MPSIFAYQSSEVDWCEPNFQYSQLVAEFYNTFSNVTFLVFGPLMTFLMHPYIQKRSRYIYVLFILFTITGLFSMYFHMTLSFLGQMLDEIAILWLLASGYSIWLPCCYFPTFLGQNRTKNKELRHLIEVSTVIWALAITSWISDRLFCSFWQWINFPYLHGIWHVLISFTFPYGMVILALVDSTYEMPDQTIKVRYWPRDTWPVGLPYVELGDDHKSC
;
A
#
# COMPACT_ATOMS: atom_id res chain seq x y z
N MET A 1 29.22 20.89 5.76
CA MET A 1 28.30 19.75 5.53
C MET A 1 27.60 20.00 4.20
N PRO A 2 27.45 18.97 3.35
CA PRO A 2 26.61 19.10 2.16
C PRO A 2 25.17 19.47 2.55
N SER A 3 24.46 20.18 1.66
CA SER A 3 23.07 20.58 1.87
C SER A 3 22.17 19.36 2.01
N ILE A 4 21.13 19.43 2.87
CA ILE A 4 20.13 18.36 3.01
C ILE A 4 19.32 18.09 1.72
N PHE A 5 19.35 19.07 0.79
CA PHE A 5 18.72 18.98 -0.53
C PHE A 5 19.69 18.48 -1.62
N ALA A 6 20.97 18.32 -1.31
CA ALA A 6 21.95 17.89 -2.30
C ALA A 6 21.64 16.46 -2.75
N TYR A 7 21.87 16.18 -4.03
CA TYR A 7 21.77 14.82 -4.54
C TYR A 7 22.77 13.92 -3.82
N GLN A 8 22.36 12.67 -3.56
CA GLN A 8 23.15 11.66 -2.86
C GLN A 8 23.66 12.12 -1.49
N SER A 9 22.88 12.95 -0.79
CA SER A 9 23.17 13.36 0.60
C SER A 9 22.60 12.40 1.63
N SER A 10 21.73 11.47 1.24
CA SER A 10 21.23 10.39 2.11
C SER A 10 22.33 9.37 2.38
N GLU A 11 22.32 8.77 3.59
CA GLU A 11 23.16 7.61 3.91
C GLU A 11 22.64 6.32 3.26
N VAL A 12 21.40 6.35 2.77
CA VAL A 12 20.70 5.21 2.20
C VAL A 12 20.81 5.25 0.67
N ASP A 13 21.45 4.22 0.13
CA ASP A 13 21.56 3.94 -1.32
C ASP A 13 21.04 2.50 -1.55
N TRP A 14 20.25 2.26 -2.59
CA TRP A 14 19.73 0.91 -2.90
C TRP A 14 20.58 0.23 -3.97
N CYS A 15 20.20 -0.98 -4.36
CA CYS A 15 21.05 -1.77 -5.24
C CYS A 15 21.15 -1.23 -6.70
N GLU A 16 20.15 -0.46 -7.14
CA GLU A 16 20.08 0.09 -8.50
C GLU A 16 21.23 1.07 -8.79
N PRO A 17 21.96 0.94 -9.91
CA PRO A 17 23.04 1.86 -10.23
C PRO A 17 22.57 3.29 -10.49
N ASN A 18 23.23 4.22 -9.81
CA ASN A 18 22.90 5.64 -9.86
C ASN A 18 23.18 6.29 -11.23
N PHE A 19 22.20 7.06 -11.72
CA PHE A 19 22.22 7.83 -12.97
C PHE A 19 22.49 7.01 -14.25
N GLN A 20 22.19 5.70 -14.22
CA GLN A 20 22.43 4.82 -15.36
C GLN A 20 21.59 5.20 -16.60
N TYR A 21 20.34 5.63 -16.40
CA TYR A 21 19.39 5.89 -17.49
C TYR A 21 19.06 7.38 -17.69
N SER A 22 19.38 8.23 -16.71
CA SER A 22 19.11 9.67 -16.74
C SER A 22 20.12 10.42 -15.88
N GLN A 23 20.52 11.61 -16.31
CA GLN A 23 21.38 12.51 -15.52
C GLN A 23 20.64 13.21 -14.38
N LEU A 24 19.30 13.15 -14.37
CA LEU A 24 18.45 13.83 -13.39
C LEU A 24 17.82 12.86 -12.37
N VAL A 25 17.82 11.56 -12.65
CA VAL A 25 17.16 10.56 -11.81
C VAL A 25 18.22 9.55 -11.38
N ALA A 26 18.53 9.51 -10.08
CA ALA A 26 19.53 8.63 -9.52
C ALA A 26 19.15 7.16 -9.72
N GLU A 27 18.04 6.71 -9.13
CA GLU A 27 17.56 5.32 -9.27
C GLU A 27 16.30 5.32 -10.15
N PHE A 28 16.45 5.00 -11.44
CA PHE A 28 15.40 5.17 -12.44
C PHE A 28 14.19 4.25 -12.18
N TYR A 29 14.42 2.95 -12.04
CA TYR A 29 13.34 1.98 -11.85
C TYR A 29 12.70 2.12 -10.48
N ASN A 30 13.48 2.36 -9.42
CA ASN A 30 12.95 2.64 -8.08
C ASN A 30 12.08 3.92 -8.08
N THR A 31 12.47 4.96 -8.84
CA THR A 31 11.63 6.15 -9.00
C THR A 31 10.33 5.82 -9.70
N PHE A 32 10.36 5.21 -10.89
CA PHE A 32 9.14 5.03 -11.68
C PHE A 32 8.23 3.89 -11.19
N SER A 33 8.76 2.93 -10.41
CA SER A 33 7.93 1.91 -9.77
C SER A 33 6.89 2.50 -8.82
N ASN A 34 7.15 3.69 -8.26
CA ASN A 34 6.22 4.37 -7.35
C ASN A 34 5.00 5.01 -8.05
N VAL A 35 4.95 5.03 -9.39
CA VAL A 35 3.77 5.47 -10.14
C VAL A 35 2.51 4.67 -9.77
N THR A 36 2.66 3.42 -9.35
CA THR A 36 1.53 2.58 -8.90
C THR A 36 0.78 3.21 -7.73
N PHE A 37 1.47 3.89 -6.81
CA PHE A 37 0.84 4.60 -5.69
C PHE A 37 -0.02 5.78 -6.18
N LEU A 38 0.47 6.49 -7.19
CA LEU A 38 -0.24 7.63 -7.80
C LEU A 38 -1.49 7.21 -8.57
N VAL A 39 -1.54 5.95 -9.02
CA VAL A 39 -2.72 5.38 -9.69
C VAL A 39 -3.67 4.77 -8.66
N PHE A 40 -3.16 3.92 -7.77
CA PHE A 40 -4.01 3.16 -6.84
C PHE A 40 -4.62 4.03 -5.75
N GLY A 41 -3.95 5.07 -5.27
CA GLY A 41 -4.54 5.99 -4.26
C GLY A 41 -5.83 6.65 -4.75
N PRO A 42 -5.80 7.40 -5.87
CA PRO A 42 -7.00 8.01 -6.46
C PRO A 42 -8.03 6.99 -6.94
N LEU A 43 -7.59 5.87 -7.55
CA LEU A 43 -8.50 4.81 -8.00
C LEU A 43 -9.28 4.21 -6.81
N MET A 44 -8.59 3.86 -5.72
CA MET A 44 -9.25 3.32 -4.53
C MET A 44 -10.13 4.37 -3.85
N THR A 45 -9.73 5.64 -3.86
CA THR A 45 -10.59 6.74 -3.37
C THR A 45 -11.92 6.77 -4.12
N PHE A 46 -11.87 6.62 -5.45
CA PHE A 46 -13.05 6.57 -6.30
C PHE A 46 -13.90 5.32 -6.03
N LEU A 47 -13.27 4.13 -6.02
CA LEU A 47 -13.97 2.86 -5.84
C LEU A 47 -14.60 2.72 -4.45
N MET A 48 -13.91 3.20 -3.41
CA MET A 48 -14.36 3.10 -2.02
C MET A 48 -15.25 4.28 -1.58
N HIS A 49 -15.52 5.25 -2.46
CA HIS A 49 -16.27 6.47 -2.14
C HIS A 49 -17.58 6.22 -1.36
N PRO A 50 -18.45 5.26 -1.76
CA PRO A 50 -19.70 5.02 -1.02
C PRO A 50 -19.47 4.55 0.41
N TYR A 51 -18.51 3.64 0.61
CA TYR A 51 -18.11 3.16 1.94
C TYR A 51 -17.52 4.29 2.79
N ILE A 52 -16.64 5.12 2.21
CA ILE A 52 -16.03 6.26 2.93
C ILE A 52 -17.11 7.25 3.40
N GLN A 53 -18.11 7.55 2.57
CA GLN A 53 -19.21 8.46 2.96
C GLN A 53 -20.06 7.89 4.08
N LYS A 54 -20.35 6.58 4.05
CA LYS A 54 -21.18 5.92 5.07
C LYS A 54 -20.46 5.77 6.41
N ARG A 55 -19.18 5.41 6.37
CA ARG A 55 -18.37 5.09 7.55
C ARG A 55 -17.73 6.34 8.16
N SER A 56 -16.79 6.95 7.45
CA SER A 56 -16.04 8.11 7.94
C SER A 56 -15.20 8.76 6.86
N ARG A 57 -15.37 10.07 6.66
CA ARG A 57 -14.60 10.87 5.71
C ARG A 57 -13.11 10.95 6.04
N TYR A 58 -12.70 10.64 7.29
CA TYR A 58 -11.28 10.56 7.65
C TYR A 58 -10.51 9.52 6.84
N ILE A 59 -11.21 8.52 6.28
CA ILE A 59 -10.58 7.51 5.42
C ILE A 59 -10.00 8.16 4.13
N TYR A 60 -10.53 9.29 3.65
CA TYR A 60 -9.89 10.02 2.53
C TYR A 60 -8.44 10.41 2.83
N VAL A 61 -8.14 10.76 4.09
CA VAL A 61 -6.79 11.13 4.50
C VAL A 61 -5.81 9.98 4.25
N LEU A 62 -6.23 8.73 4.44
CA LEU A 62 -5.38 7.56 4.18
C LEU A 62 -5.02 7.39 2.72
N PHE A 63 -6.00 7.52 1.83
CA PHE A 63 -5.74 7.41 0.39
C PHE A 63 -4.86 8.55 -0.12
N ILE A 64 -5.05 9.76 0.44
CA ILE A 64 -4.19 10.92 0.15
C ILE A 64 -2.77 10.66 0.67
N LEU A 65 -2.62 10.21 1.92
CA LEU A 65 -1.32 9.89 2.50
C LEU A 65 -0.60 8.81 1.71
N PHE A 66 -1.30 7.75 1.27
CA PHE A 66 -0.73 6.71 0.41
C PHE A 66 -0.22 7.28 -0.93
N THR A 67 -0.97 8.20 -1.53
CA THR A 67 -0.53 8.90 -2.76
C THR A 67 0.70 9.77 -2.51
N ILE A 68 0.71 10.49 -1.38
CA ILE A 68 1.84 11.35 -0.96
C ILE A 68 3.09 10.51 -0.66
N THR A 69 2.95 9.35 -0.02
CA THR A 69 4.05 8.39 0.18
C THR A 69 4.70 8.03 -1.15
N GLY A 70 3.90 7.70 -2.18
CA GLY A 70 4.43 7.46 -3.52
C GLY A 70 5.19 8.65 -4.09
N LEU A 71 4.66 9.88 -3.96
CA LEU A 71 5.34 11.09 -4.45
C LEU A 71 6.67 11.36 -3.72
N PHE A 72 6.72 11.17 -2.41
CA PHE A 72 7.94 11.38 -1.63
C PHE A 72 8.96 10.28 -1.87
N SER A 73 8.54 9.02 -2.02
CA SER A 73 9.41 7.93 -2.44
C SER A 73 9.98 8.19 -3.84
N MET A 74 9.16 8.65 -4.81
CA MET A 74 9.66 9.10 -6.13
C MET A 74 10.71 10.20 -6.00
N TYR A 75 10.45 11.22 -5.18
CA TYR A 75 11.40 12.31 -4.97
C TYR A 75 12.69 11.84 -4.30
N PHE A 76 12.60 10.92 -3.35
CA PHE A 76 13.76 10.30 -2.71
C PHE A 76 14.58 9.53 -3.74
N HIS A 77 14.02 8.57 -4.46
CA HIS A 77 14.77 7.76 -5.44
C HIS A 77 15.30 8.57 -6.63
N MET A 78 14.63 9.67 -6.98
CA MET A 78 15.14 10.58 -7.99
C MET A 78 16.41 11.30 -7.53
N THR A 79 16.49 11.69 -6.26
CA THR A 79 17.54 12.59 -5.74
C THR A 79 18.58 11.92 -4.86
N LEU A 80 18.21 10.84 -4.16
CA LEU A 80 18.89 10.28 -2.99
C LEU A 80 19.27 11.36 -1.97
N SER A 81 18.41 12.36 -1.79
CA SER A 81 18.63 13.44 -0.82
C SER A 81 18.17 13.05 0.58
N PHE A 82 18.86 13.58 1.61
CA PHE A 82 18.46 13.36 3.00
C PHE A 82 17.04 13.87 3.28
N LEU A 83 16.66 15.04 2.72
CA LEU A 83 15.29 15.52 2.83
C LEU A 83 14.29 14.55 2.19
N GLY A 84 14.58 14.03 0.99
CA GLY A 84 13.73 13.06 0.33
C GLY A 84 13.52 11.81 1.18
N GLN A 85 14.59 11.27 1.76
CA GLN A 85 14.53 10.14 2.68
C GLN A 85 13.59 10.43 3.87
N MET A 86 13.75 11.58 4.53
CA MET A 86 12.92 11.95 5.67
C MET A 86 11.45 12.10 5.27
N LEU A 87 11.16 12.72 4.12
CA LEU A 87 9.79 12.86 3.62
C LEU A 87 9.13 11.51 3.36
N ASP A 88 9.84 10.58 2.71
CA ASP A 88 9.34 9.23 2.41
C ASP A 88 9.05 8.44 3.70
N GLU A 89 10.06 8.28 4.56
CA GLU A 89 9.94 7.51 5.80
C GLU A 89 8.87 8.09 6.75
N ILE A 90 8.82 9.42 6.91
CA ILE A 90 7.82 10.08 7.76
C ILE A 90 6.42 9.91 7.18
N ALA A 91 6.23 10.01 5.85
CA ALA A 91 4.92 9.79 5.25
C ALA A 91 4.41 8.36 5.45
N ILE A 92 5.28 7.35 5.35
CA ILE A 92 4.93 5.96 5.67
C ILE A 92 4.44 5.85 7.13
N LEU A 93 5.16 6.46 8.07
CA LEU A 93 4.77 6.45 9.48
C LEU A 93 3.41 7.11 9.72
N TRP A 94 3.12 8.24 9.07
CA TRP A 94 1.81 8.90 9.16
C TRP A 94 0.69 8.09 8.53
N LEU A 95 0.95 7.41 7.41
CA LEU A 95 0.00 6.50 6.78
C LEU A 95 -0.36 5.36 7.74
N LEU A 96 0.65 4.69 8.31
CA LEU A 96 0.46 3.59 9.26
C LEU A 96 -0.24 4.06 10.54
N ALA A 97 0.17 5.20 11.11
CA ALA A 97 -0.45 5.76 12.31
C ALA A 97 -1.91 6.16 12.08
N SER A 98 -2.23 6.72 10.91
CA SER A 98 -3.60 7.05 10.52
C SER A 98 -4.44 5.79 10.32
N GLY A 99 -3.88 4.74 9.71
CA GLY A 99 -4.58 3.47 9.53
C GLY A 99 -4.88 2.82 10.87
N TYR A 100 -3.90 2.85 11.77
CA TYR A 100 -4.02 2.40 13.15
C TYR A 100 -5.10 3.19 13.91
N SER A 101 -5.14 4.52 13.84
CA SER A 101 -6.12 5.32 14.57
C SER A 101 -7.55 5.15 14.04
N ILE A 102 -7.70 4.88 12.74
CA ILE A 102 -9.00 4.66 12.09
C ILE A 102 -9.54 3.27 12.41
N TRP A 103 -8.72 2.22 12.37
CA TRP A 103 -9.17 0.82 12.50
C TRP A 103 -8.71 0.10 13.76
N LEU A 104 -8.24 0.80 14.79
CA LEU A 104 -8.27 0.26 16.14
C LEU A 104 -9.68 0.44 16.73
N PRO A 105 -10.37 -0.63 17.12
CA PRO A 105 -11.43 -0.53 18.11
C PRO A 105 -10.76 -0.38 19.49
N CYS A 106 -11.15 0.64 20.26
CA CYS A 106 -10.74 0.90 21.63
C CYS A 106 -11.16 -0.19 22.66
N CYS A 107 -11.48 -1.43 22.25
CA CYS A 107 -12.05 -2.44 23.16
C CYS A 107 -11.51 -3.89 23.08
N TYR A 108 -10.80 -4.38 22.04
CA TYR A 108 -10.57 -5.84 21.94
C TYR A 108 -9.34 -6.32 21.17
N PHE A 109 -8.30 -6.74 21.90
CA PHE A 109 -7.66 -8.06 21.73
C PHE A 109 -6.91 -8.37 23.04
N PRO A 110 -6.93 -9.58 23.67
CA PRO A 110 -7.44 -10.94 23.32
C PRO A 110 -8.31 -11.62 24.43
N THR A 111 -8.64 -12.92 24.39
CA THR A 111 -8.05 -13.87 25.39
C THR A 111 -7.97 -15.36 25.00
N PHE A 112 -8.66 -15.84 23.96
CA PHE A 112 -8.49 -17.20 23.40
C PHE A 112 -9.20 -17.18 22.04
N LEU A 113 -8.59 -17.73 20.99
CA LEU A 113 -9.10 -17.77 19.61
C LEU A 113 -10.57 -18.27 19.54
N GLY A 114 -11.51 -17.34 19.73
CA GLY A 114 -12.94 -17.55 19.72
C GLY A 114 -13.38 -17.93 18.32
N GLN A 115 -13.69 -19.21 18.16
CA GLN A 115 -14.18 -19.83 16.95
C GLN A 115 -15.48 -19.16 16.46
N ASN A 116 -15.38 -18.29 15.44
CA ASN A 116 -16.36 -18.17 14.34
C ASN A 116 -16.07 -17.08 13.29
N ARG A 117 -14.88 -16.47 13.24
CA ARG A 117 -14.62 -15.37 12.27
C ARG A 117 -14.42 -15.77 10.80
N THR A 118 -14.47 -17.05 10.41
CA THR A 118 -14.10 -17.44 9.03
C THR A 118 -14.99 -18.50 8.40
N LYS A 119 -16.27 -18.19 8.19
CA LYS A 119 -17.03 -18.81 7.08
C LYS A 119 -17.05 -17.95 5.81
N ASN A 120 -16.60 -16.69 5.87
CA ASN A 120 -16.51 -15.85 4.68
C ASN A 120 -15.26 -16.25 3.87
N LYS A 121 -15.48 -17.08 2.85
CA LYS A 121 -14.43 -17.56 1.92
C LYS A 121 -13.71 -16.40 1.24
N GLU A 122 -14.42 -15.31 0.94
CA GLU A 122 -13.85 -14.11 0.32
C GLU A 122 -12.84 -13.41 1.23
N LEU A 123 -13.18 -13.21 2.51
CA LEU A 123 -12.26 -12.58 3.48
C LEU A 123 -10.98 -13.41 3.65
N ARG A 124 -11.13 -14.74 3.75
CA ARG A 124 -9.97 -15.64 3.84
C ARG A 124 -9.09 -15.54 2.59
N HIS A 125 -9.70 -15.58 1.41
CA HIS A 125 -8.98 -15.47 0.15
C HIS A 125 -8.20 -14.15 0.06
N LEU A 126 -8.83 -13.02 0.41
CA LEU A 126 -8.16 -11.70 0.44
C LEU A 126 -6.96 -11.67 1.40
N ILE A 127 -7.10 -12.25 2.60
CA ILE A 127 -6.01 -12.33 3.59
C ILE A 127 -4.87 -13.21 3.05
N GLU A 128 -5.20 -14.37 2.47
CA GLU A 128 -4.20 -15.28 1.90
C GLU A 128 -3.42 -14.59 0.77
N VAL A 129 -4.11 -13.99 -0.20
CA VAL A 129 -3.49 -13.27 -1.33
C VAL A 129 -2.64 -12.09 -0.84
N SER A 130 -3.19 -11.26 0.06
CA SER A 130 -2.48 -10.12 0.62
C SER A 130 -1.19 -10.55 1.34
N THR A 131 -1.26 -11.64 2.11
CA THR A 131 -0.11 -12.20 2.84
C THR A 131 0.97 -12.70 1.89
N VAL A 132 0.59 -13.36 0.79
CA VAL A 132 1.54 -13.83 -0.24
C VAL A 132 2.23 -12.65 -0.92
N ILE A 133 1.47 -11.65 -1.38
CA ILE A 133 2.02 -10.45 -2.03
C ILE A 133 2.97 -9.71 -1.06
N TRP A 134 2.55 -9.53 0.19
CA TRP A 134 3.38 -8.89 1.22
C TRP A 134 4.68 -9.67 1.48
N ALA A 135 4.60 -11.00 1.61
CA ALA A 135 5.78 -11.84 1.83
C ALA A 135 6.76 -11.76 0.64
N LEU A 136 6.25 -11.72 -0.58
CA LEU A 136 7.08 -11.51 -1.78
C LEU A 136 7.73 -10.12 -1.79
N ALA A 137 6.99 -9.07 -1.40
CA ALA A 137 7.53 -7.72 -1.28
C ALA A 137 8.67 -7.66 -0.27
N ILE A 138 8.46 -8.18 0.94
CA ILE A 138 9.49 -8.22 1.98
C ILE A 138 10.70 -9.03 1.52
N THR A 139 10.47 -10.16 0.83
CA THR A 139 11.56 -10.97 0.28
C THR A 139 12.37 -10.19 -0.75
N SER A 140 11.72 -9.46 -1.67
CA SER A 140 12.44 -8.65 -2.65
C SER A 140 13.22 -7.51 -2.00
N TRP A 141 12.65 -6.84 -1.01
CA TRP A 141 13.31 -5.79 -0.22
C TRP A 141 14.54 -6.29 0.54
N ILE A 142 14.42 -7.41 1.27
CA ILE A 142 15.54 -8.02 1.99
C ILE A 142 16.62 -8.46 0.99
N SER A 143 16.20 -9.06 -0.12
CA SER A 143 17.11 -9.59 -1.12
C SER A 143 17.92 -8.49 -1.82
N ASP A 144 17.28 -7.36 -2.12
CA ASP A 144 17.94 -6.16 -2.66
C ASP A 144 19.05 -5.68 -1.72
N ARG A 145 18.76 -5.62 -0.41
CA ARG A 145 19.70 -5.14 0.61
C ARG A 145 20.85 -6.09 0.89
N LEU A 146 20.56 -7.37 1.10
CA LEU A 146 21.57 -8.33 1.57
C LEU A 146 22.38 -8.96 0.43
N PHE A 147 21.81 -9.07 -0.77
CA PHE A 147 22.44 -9.77 -1.88
C PHE A 147 22.72 -8.84 -3.07
N CYS A 148 22.89 -7.53 -2.83
CA CYS A 148 23.06 -6.57 -3.93
C CYS A 148 24.21 -6.93 -4.89
N SER A 149 25.37 -7.32 -4.38
CA SER A 149 26.51 -7.71 -5.23
C SER A 149 26.18 -8.87 -6.17
N PHE A 150 25.34 -9.81 -5.74
CA PHE A 150 24.86 -10.91 -6.58
C PHE A 150 23.90 -10.40 -7.66
N TRP A 151 22.95 -9.55 -7.30
CA TRP A 151 21.96 -8.98 -8.24
C TRP A 151 22.60 -8.09 -9.29
N GLN A 152 23.60 -7.29 -8.91
CA GLN A 152 24.41 -6.52 -9.86
C GLN A 152 25.22 -7.43 -10.78
N TRP A 153 25.79 -8.53 -10.26
CA TRP A 153 26.56 -9.48 -11.08
C TRP A 153 25.71 -10.13 -12.18
N ILE A 154 24.45 -10.45 -11.90
CA ILE A 154 23.51 -10.98 -12.91
C ILE A 154 22.76 -9.89 -13.70
N ASN A 155 23.12 -8.61 -13.52
CA ASN A 155 22.48 -7.45 -14.17
C ASN A 155 20.97 -7.29 -13.88
N PHE A 156 20.54 -7.63 -12.65
CA PHE A 156 19.16 -7.46 -12.21
C PHE A 156 19.03 -6.74 -10.84
N PRO A 157 19.51 -5.50 -10.69
CA PRO A 157 19.48 -4.75 -9.42
C PRO A 157 18.17 -3.98 -9.18
N TYR A 158 17.02 -4.52 -9.59
CA TYR A 158 15.73 -3.80 -9.59
C TYR A 158 14.73 -4.36 -8.57
N LEU A 159 15.20 -5.12 -7.58
CA LEU A 159 14.34 -5.79 -6.61
C LEU A 159 13.65 -4.81 -5.66
N HIS A 160 14.28 -3.67 -5.36
CA HIS A 160 13.63 -2.61 -4.62
C HIS A 160 12.46 -1.97 -5.40
N GLY A 161 12.61 -1.77 -6.71
CA GLY A 161 11.50 -1.37 -7.59
C GLY A 161 10.33 -2.36 -7.58
N ILE A 162 10.62 -3.66 -7.55
CA ILE A 162 9.60 -4.71 -7.40
C ILE A 162 8.90 -4.62 -6.03
N TRP A 163 9.64 -4.28 -4.97
CA TRP A 163 9.03 -4.03 -3.65
C TRP A 163 7.98 -2.93 -3.70
N HIS A 164 8.28 -1.77 -4.33
CA HIS A 164 7.32 -0.66 -4.49
C HIS A 164 6.02 -1.12 -5.14
N VAL A 165 6.14 -1.86 -6.24
CA VAL A 165 4.97 -2.37 -6.96
C VAL A 165 4.19 -3.32 -6.05
N LEU A 166 4.82 -4.36 -5.51
CA LEU A 166 4.13 -5.36 -4.70
C LEU A 166 3.49 -4.74 -3.45
N ILE A 167 4.18 -3.87 -2.72
CA ILE A 167 3.62 -3.23 -1.53
C ILE A 167 2.45 -2.31 -1.88
N SER A 168 2.50 -1.60 -3.01
CA SER A 168 1.36 -0.80 -3.47
C SER A 168 0.12 -1.65 -3.77
N PHE A 169 0.30 -2.88 -4.27
CA PHE A 169 -0.80 -3.83 -4.48
C PHE A 169 -1.38 -4.37 -3.17
N THR A 170 -0.59 -4.45 -2.08
CA THR A 170 -1.14 -4.87 -0.78
C THR A 170 -2.14 -3.87 -0.21
N PHE A 171 -2.03 -2.59 -0.57
CA PHE A 171 -2.86 -1.53 -0.01
C PHE A 171 -4.36 -1.71 -0.32
N PRO A 172 -4.81 -1.88 -1.58
CA PRO A 172 -6.21 -2.22 -1.89
C PRO A 172 -6.76 -3.40 -1.10
N TYR A 173 -5.99 -4.49 -0.99
CA TYR A 173 -6.39 -5.68 -0.24
C TYR A 173 -6.52 -5.37 1.25
N GLY A 174 -5.54 -4.68 1.84
CA GLY A 174 -5.58 -4.24 3.23
C GLY A 174 -6.81 -3.38 3.53
N MET A 175 -7.10 -2.41 2.66
CA MET A 175 -8.25 -1.52 2.80
C MET A 175 -9.58 -2.28 2.77
N VAL A 176 -9.73 -3.25 1.88
CA VAL A 176 -10.95 -4.09 1.81
C VAL A 176 -11.05 -5.03 3.00
N ILE A 177 -9.96 -5.67 3.42
CA ILE A 177 -9.94 -6.54 4.62
C ILE A 177 -10.37 -5.73 5.85
N LEU A 178 -9.80 -4.54 6.03
CA LEU A 178 -10.15 -3.64 7.14
C LEU A 178 -11.60 -3.20 7.04
N ALA A 179 -12.10 -2.82 5.86
CA ALA A 179 -13.49 -2.44 5.66
C ALA A 179 -14.46 -3.58 5.97
N LEU A 180 -14.14 -4.81 5.56
CA LEU A 180 -14.96 -5.99 5.88
C LEU A 180 -15.00 -6.25 7.38
N VAL A 181 -13.88 -6.19 8.07
CA VAL A 181 -13.83 -6.37 9.52
C VAL A 181 -14.57 -5.23 10.24
N ASP A 182 -14.28 -3.98 9.90
CA ASP A 182 -14.89 -2.76 10.47
C ASP A 182 -16.41 -2.76 10.31
N SER A 183 -16.92 -3.12 9.14
CA SER A 183 -18.37 -3.14 8.87
C SER A 183 -19.15 -4.09 9.76
N THR A 184 -18.57 -5.21 10.18
CA THR A 184 -19.25 -6.17 11.07
C THR A 184 -19.51 -5.60 12.47
N TYR A 185 -18.77 -4.55 12.86
CA TYR A 185 -18.88 -3.90 14.17
C TYR A 185 -19.59 -2.54 14.08
N GLU A 186 -19.19 -1.71 13.12
CA GLU A 186 -19.61 -0.31 13.03
C GLU A 186 -20.84 -0.10 12.12
N MET A 187 -21.14 -1.04 11.22
CA MET A 187 -22.24 -0.94 10.26
C MET A 187 -23.01 -2.26 10.11
N PRO A 188 -23.54 -2.84 11.20
CA PRO A 188 -24.14 -4.19 11.17
C PRO A 188 -25.38 -4.31 10.27
N ASP A 189 -26.09 -3.20 10.04
CA ASP A 189 -27.29 -3.18 9.19
C ASP A 189 -26.97 -3.06 7.69
N GLN A 190 -25.72 -2.75 7.33
CA GLN A 190 -25.32 -2.54 5.94
C GLN A 190 -24.76 -3.83 5.34
N THR A 191 -25.30 -4.27 4.20
CA THR A 191 -24.69 -5.37 3.46
C THR A 191 -23.49 -4.86 2.66
N ILE A 192 -22.32 -5.51 2.81
CA ILE A 192 -21.12 -5.19 2.03
C ILE A 192 -20.80 -6.35 1.09
N LYS A 193 -20.56 -6.03 -0.18
CA LYS A 193 -20.11 -6.97 -1.20
C LYS A 193 -18.69 -6.60 -1.65
N VAL A 194 -17.85 -7.62 -1.80
CA VAL A 194 -16.52 -7.47 -2.40
C VAL A 194 -16.68 -7.52 -3.92
N ARG A 195 -16.04 -6.58 -4.61
CA ARG A 195 -15.96 -6.50 -6.06
C ARG A 195 -14.52 -6.33 -6.49
N TYR A 196 -14.22 -6.62 -7.75
CA TYR A 196 -12.87 -6.45 -8.30
C TYR A 196 -12.91 -5.56 -9.54
N TRP A 197 -12.05 -4.54 -9.54
CA TRP A 197 -11.84 -3.67 -10.68
C TRP A 197 -10.69 -4.21 -11.55
N PRO A 198 -10.79 -4.17 -12.90
CA PRO A 198 -11.90 -3.64 -13.70
C PRO A 198 -13.11 -4.58 -13.81
N ARG A 199 -12.93 -5.88 -13.55
CA ARG A 199 -13.98 -6.91 -13.65
C ARG A 199 -13.79 -7.99 -12.59
N ASP A 200 -14.89 -8.49 -12.04
CA ASP A 200 -14.91 -9.57 -11.03
C ASP A 200 -14.28 -10.89 -11.52
N THR A 201 -14.28 -11.14 -12.83
CA THR A 201 -13.73 -12.38 -13.41
C THR A 201 -12.22 -12.37 -13.57
N TRP A 202 -11.55 -11.26 -13.26
CA TRP A 202 -10.13 -11.11 -13.54
C TRP A 202 -9.27 -11.66 -12.40
N PRO A 203 -8.24 -12.47 -12.70
CA PRO A 203 -7.46 -13.18 -11.67
C PRO A 203 -6.61 -12.25 -10.79
N VAL A 204 -6.34 -11.02 -11.25
CA VAL A 204 -5.53 -10.00 -10.56
C VAL A 204 -6.31 -8.68 -10.42
N GLY A 205 -7.64 -8.77 -10.30
CA GLY A 205 -8.46 -7.57 -10.11
C GLY A 205 -8.15 -6.88 -8.78
N LEU A 206 -8.28 -5.56 -8.74
CA LEU A 206 -8.12 -4.77 -7.51
C LEU A 206 -9.41 -4.87 -6.68
N PRO A 207 -9.35 -5.40 -5.46
CA PRO A 207 -10.54 -5.54 -4.64
C PRO A 207 -11.02 -4.16 -4.16
N TYR A 208 -12.33 -3.98 -4.14
CA TYR A 208 -13.01 -2.86 -3.50
C TYR A 208 -14.33 -3.31 -2.91
N VAL A 209 -14.98 -2.39 -2.20
CA VAL A 209 -16.14 -2.66 -1.36
C VAL A 209 -17.34 -1.88 -1.88
N GLU A 210 -18.43 -2.59 -2.16
CA GLU A 210 -19.70 -2.06 -2.65
C GLU A 210 -20.75 -2.22 -1.54
N LEU A 211 -21.46 -1.14 -1.23
CA LEU A 211 -22.59 -1.19 -0.29
C LEU A 211 -23.80 -1.74 -1.04
N GLY A 212 -24.46 -2.75 -0.48
CA GLY A 212 -25.73 -3.24 -1.03
C GLY A 212 -26.86 -2.24 -0.76
N ASP A 213 -27.74 -2.08 -1.74
CA ASP A 213 -28.93 -1.26 -1.60
C ASP A 213 -29.86 -1.84 -0.51
N ASP A 214 -30.24 -1.00 0.45
CA ASP A 214 -31.43 -1.26 1.25
C ASP A 214 -32.60 -1.33 0.28
N HIS A 215 -33.26 -2.48 0.19
CA HIS A 215 -34.56 -2.57 -0.45
C HIS A 215 -35.51 -1.60 0.25
N LYS A 216 -35.59 -0.36 -0.24
CA LYS A 216 -36.86 0.37 -0.23
C LYS A 216 -37.75 -0.35 -1.23
N SER A 217 -38.38 -1.42 -0.77
CA SER A 217 -39.65 -1.86 -1.35
C SER A 217 -40.60 -0.67 -1.25
N CYS A 218 -40.75 0.09 -2.34
CA CYS A 218 -41.91 0.94 -2.55
C CYS A 218 -43.17 0.07 -2.63
#